data_AF-A0AA47M5G8-F1
#
_entry.id   AF-A0AA47M5G8-F1
#
_cell.length_a   1.000
_cell.length_b   1.000
_cell.length_c   1.000
_cell.angle_alpha   90.00
_cell.angle_beta   90.00
_cell.angle_gamma   90.00
#
_symmetry.space_group_name_H-M   'P 1'
#
loop_
_entity.id
_entity.type
_entity.pdbx_description
1 polymer ?
#
loop_
_entity_poly.entity_id
_entity_poly.type
_entity_poly.pdbx_seq_one_letter_code
_entity_poly.pdbx_strand_id
1 'polypeptide(L)'
;MCKYYPYLQKVCEAFADLVPLLQMKPFLSVMHAKGHSGKCEVQWGGRNQEGAARTDMITLQARGWNLRKKSNLHKYLSQRYVKITKRTREMEQEVEALKVELGKTEEELQQWVTDVKDWAAATPNDISPDDAPGLQRVMEGLALSIQQKKMDKYRQTDSNKARQRIQSKIEKDKQKLSQAMDFYNRLVSAEDAVGPVDIILAAECPLWPWDKDSDVPLKEKKAVFDKVMLLRRLKEEDGILLKEMQQHWQFLCRCSRRLQELKGMGYQSGLSMGAYEGLRCNLQGQLDMLKRQMREVQSAYMHVVVNVVDSSVLQLEEEEMESEEDLQESDAENSDEDI
;
A
#
# COMPACT_ATOMS: atom_id res chain seq x y z
N MET A 1 4.29 -13.57 8.18
CA MET A 1 3.64 -13.05 9.40
C MET A 1 4.65 -12.14 10.10
N CYS A 2 4.29 -10.91 10.47
CA CYS A 2 5.23 -9.93 11.02
C CYS A 2 5.78 -10.37 12.39
N LYS A 3 7.10 -10.51 12.54
CA LYS A 3 7.76 -10.94 13.80
C LYS A 3 7.60 -9.92 14.95
N TYR A 4 7.15 -8.70 14.64
CA TYR A 4 6.88 -7.64 15.63
C TYR A 4 5.53 -7.79 16.33
N TYR A 5 4.53 -8.43 15.69
CA TYR A 5 3.20 -8.53 16.28
C TYR A 5 3.18 -9.36 17.59
N PRO A 6 3.90 -10.51 17.67
CA PRO A 6 4.07 -11.23 18.94
C PRO A 6 4.81 -10.43 20.01
N TYR A 7 5.72 -9.53 19.62
CA TYR A 7 6.44 -8.66 20.56
C TYR A 7 5.53 -7.53 21.09
N LEU A 8 4.75 -6.88 20.22
CA LEU A 8 3.79 -5.86 20.62
C LEU A 8 2.72 -6.42 21.56
N GLN A 9 2.28 -7.67 21.35
CA GLN A 9 1.39 -8.38 22.26
C GLN A 9 2.00 -8.48 23.67
N LYS A 10 3.26 -8.93 23.79
CA LYS A 10 3.97 -9.01 25.08
C LYS A 10 4.16 -7.66 25.76
N VAL A 11 4.42 -6.60 24.99
CA VAL A 11 4.58 -5.24 25.55
C VAL A 11 3.26 -4.69 26.08
N CYS A 12 2.13 -4.99 25.43
CA CYS A 12 0.82 -4.59 25.89
C CYS A 12 0.37 -5.34 27.16
N GLU A 13 0.92 -6.54 27.43
CA GLU A 13 0.71 -7.25 28.70
C GLU A 13 1.37 -6.52 29.88
N ALA A 14 2.53 -5.89 29.65
CA ALA A 14 3.26 -5.14 30.68
C ALA A 14 2.78 -3.68 30.83
N PHE A 15 2.21 -3.09 29.77
CA PHE A 15 1.80 -1.68 29.74
C PHE A 15 0.39 -1.54 29.14
N ALA A 16 -0.61 -1.48 30.02
CA ALA A 16 -2.03 -1.44 29.65
C ALA A 16 -2.39 -0.25 28.75
N ASP A 17 -1.68 0.87 28.88
CA ASP A 17 -1.89 2.07 28.06
C ASP A 17 -1.58 1.86 26.57
N LEU A 18 -0.86 0.80 26.23
CA LEU A 18 -0.45 0.47 24.85
C LEU A 18 -1.38 -0.52 24.17
N VAL A 19 -2.36 -1.10 24.88
CA VAL A 19 -3.37 -2.04 24.36
C VAL A 19 -4.14 -1.51 23.13
N PRO A 20 -4.44 -0.20 22.99
CA PRO A 20 -5.08 0.32 21.77
C PRO A 20 -4.26 0.10 20.49
N LEU A 21 -2.93 -0.08 20.59
CA LEU A 21 -2.05 -0.37 19.45
C LEU A 21 -2.28 -1.76 18.84
N LEU A 22 -2.93 -2.68 19.57
CA LEU A 22 -3.33 -3.99 19.06
C LEU A 22 -4.60 -3.94 18.20
N GLN A 23 -5.39 -2.85 18.28
CA GLN A 23 -6.63 -2.68 17.52
C GLN A 23 -6.38 -2.26 16.07
N MET A 24 -5.19 -1.72 15.76
CA MET A 24 -4.77 -1.43 14.39
C MET A 24 -3.84 -2.53 13.87
N LYS A 25 -4.38 -3.47 13.07
CA LYS A 25 -3.53 -4.30 12.20
C LYS A 25 -2.73 -3.35 11.29
N PRO A 26 -1.40 -3.48 11.21
CA PRO A 26 -0.58 -2.32 10.92
C PRO A 26 -0.70 -1.92 9.45
N PHE A 27 -0.99 -0.63 9.23
CA PHE A 27 -0.46 0.11 8.09
C PHE A 27 1.08 0.11 8.21
N LEU A 28 1.70 -1.01 7.83
CA LEU A 28 3.10 -1.05 7.47
C LEU A 28 3.17 -0.37 6.11
N SER A 29 3.49 0.92 6.09
CA SER A 29 3.83 1.58 4.83
C SER A 29 4.96 0.80 4.15
N VAL A 30 4.98 0.82 2.82
CA VAL A 30 6.00 0.17 1.96
C VAL A 30 7.45 0.45 2.43
N MET A 31 7.66 1.56 3.14
CA MET A 31 8.94 1.95 3.75
C MET A 31 9.40 1.08 4.94
N HIS A 32 8.49 0.39 5.65
CA HIS A 32 8.82 -0.53 6.73
C HIS A 32 9.34 -1.89 6.20
N ALA A 33 9.06 -2.23 4.94
CA ALA A 33 9.59 -3.45 4.33
C ALA A 33 11.02 -3.28 3.79
N LYS A 34 11.36 -2.07 3.31
CA LYS A 34 12.68 -1.79 2.71
C LYS A 34 13.81 -1.67 3.75
N GLY A 35 13.56 -1.08 4.93
CA GLY A 35 14.59 -0.92 5.97
C GLY A 35 14.84 -2.11 6.91
N HIS A 36 14.09 -3.21 6.75
CA HIS A 36 14.09 -4.35 7.68
C HIS A 36 14.61 -5.67 7.09
N SER A 37 15.11 -5.67 5.85
CA SER A 37 15.76 -6.85 5.24
C SER A 37 17.08 -7.22 5.96
N GLY A 38 17.87 -6.24 6.43
CA GLY A 38 19.21 -6.48 6.98
C GLY A 38 19.38 -6.45 8.51
N LYS A 39 18.37 -6.06 9.31
CA LYS A 39 18.56 -5.78 10.76
C LYS A 39 17.88 -6.75 11.74
N CYS A 40 17.27 -7.83 11.26
CA CYS A 40 16.64 -8.85 12.11
C CYS A 40 17.44 -10.16 12.11
N GLU A 41 18.75 -10.07 12.30
CA GLU A 41 19.59 -11.21 12.68
C GLU A 41 20.25 -11.01 14.05
N VAL A 42 19.86 -11.90 14.96
CA VAL A 42 20.58 -12.46 16.11
C VAL A 42 20.75 -11.56 17.35
N GLN A 43 19.92 -11.87 18.35
CA GLN A 43 19.91 -11.34 19.72
C GLN A 43 21.06 -11.84 20.61
N TRP A 44 22.08 -12.53 20.10
CA TRP A 44 23.14 -13.13 20.93
C TRP A 44 24.56 -13.01 20.34
N GLY A 45 24.86 -11.91 19.66
CA GLY A 45 26.25 -11.51 19.39
C GLY A 45 26.71 -10.47 20.43
N GLY A 46 27.97 -10.55 20.88
CA GLY A 46 28.57 -9.59 21.84
C GLY A 46 28.49 -8.09 21.44
N ARG A 47 28.01 -7.80 20.22
CA ARG A 47 27.71 -6.46 19.69
C ARG A 47 26.49 -5.74 20.31
N ASN A 48 25.60 -6.44 21.03
CA ASN A 48 24.34 -5.89 21.58
C ASN A 48 24.22 -5.97 23.12
N GLN A 49 25.34 -6.09 23.85
CA GLN A 49 25.34 -6.09 25.32
C GLN A 49 25.29 -4.66 25.90
N GLU A 50 24.82 -4.52 27.15
CA GLU A 50 24.85 -3.26 27.90
C GLU A 50 26.29 -2.73 28.01
N GLY A 51 26.52 -1.49 27.60
CA GLY A 51 27.84 -0.83 27.55
C GLY A 51 28.47 -0.72 26.15
N ALA A 52 27.87 -1.28 25.09
CA ALA A 52 28.37 -1.09 23.72
C ALA A 52 27.91 0.25 23.09
N ALA A 53 28.83 1.01 22.50
CA ALA A 53 28.59 2.31 21.82
C ALA A 53 27.58 2.25 20.63
N ARG A 54 27.11 1.05 20.26
CA ARG A 54 26.17 0.82 19.17
C ARG A 54 24.72 1.17 19.53
N THR A 55 24.34 1.08 20.80
CA THR A 55 23.01 1.49 21.30
C THR A 55 22.79 2.99 21.10
N ASP A 56 23.84 3.78 21.35
CA ASP A 56 23.85 5.23 21.11
C ASP A 56 23.77 5.54 19.62
N MET A 57 24.49 4.80 18.77
CA MET A 57 24.46 5.00 17.32
C MET A 57 23.10 4.66 16.69
N ILE A 58 22.45 3.57 17.10
CA ILE A 58 21.09 3.24 16.63
C ILE A 58 20.09 4.31 17.10
N THR A 59 20.26 4.82 18.31
CA THR A 59 19.42 5.89 18.85
C THR A 59 19.64 7.21 18.12
N LEU A 60 20.88 7.56 17.77
CA LEU A 60 21.22 8.73 16.97
C LEU A 60 20.67 8.61 15.54
N GLN A 61 20.80 7.44 14.90
CA GLN A 61 20.23 7.17 13.59
C GLN A 61 18.70 7.24 13.60
N ALA A 62 18.05 6.62 14.60
CA ALA A 62 16.60 6.68 14.76
C ALA A 62 16.12 8.11 15.03
N ARG A 63 16.85 8.87 15.86
CA ARG A 63 16.59 10.30 16.09
C ARG A 63 16.76 11.12 14.81
N GLY A 64 17.84 10.92 14.06
CA GLY A 64 18.10 11.60 12.80
C GLY A 64 17.02 11.28 11.75
N TRP A 65 16.60 10.03 11.66
CA TRP A 65 15.53 9.62 10.75
C TRP A 65 14.17 10.17 11.17
N ASN A 66 13.82 10.16 12.45
CA ASN A 66 12.59 10.78 12.95
C ASN A 66 12.61 12.30 12.73
N LEU A 67 13.77 12.94 12.85
CA LEU A 67 13.93 14.37 12.56
C LEU A 67 13.72 14.66 11.07
N ARG A 68 14.38 13.90 10.18
CA ARG A 68 14.18 14.00 8.72
C ARG A 68 12.73 13.78 8.34
N LYS A 69 12.06 12.78 8.94
CA LYS A 69 10.63 12.56 8.76
C LYS A 69 9.80 13.75 9.19
N LYS A 70 10.00 14.25 10.40
CA LYS A 70 9.25 15.41 10.90
C LYS A 70 9.47 16.64 9.99
N SER A 71 10.68 16.85 9.50
CA SER A 71 11.01 17.96 8.62
C SER A 71 10.42 17.81 7.22
N ASN A 72 10.37 16.60 6.66
CA ASN A 72 9.95 16.36 5.27
C ASN A 72 8.54 15.79 5.09
N LEU A 73 7.83 15.44 6.17
CA LEU A 73 6.51 14.81 6.10
C LEU A 73 5.50 15.64 5.29
N HIS A 74 5.54 16.97 5.44
CA HIS A 74 4.64 17.85 4.68
C HIS A 74 4.91 17.81 3.18
N LYS A 75 6.19 17.74 2.76
CA LYS A 75 6.57 17.59 1.34
C LYS A 75 6.03 16.27 0.78
N TYR A 76 6.26 15.17 1.50
CA TYR A 76 5.79 13.84 1.11
C TYR A 76 4.27 13.79 0.98
N LEU A 77 3.53 14.25 1.99
CA LEU A 77 2.07 14.25 1.97
C LEU A 77 1.53 15.15 0.85
N SER A 78 2.10 16.35 0.67
CA SER A 78 1.73 17.26 -0.42
C SER A 78 1.95 16.65 -1.81
N GLN A 79 3.13 16.06 -2.06
CA GLN A 79 3.43 15.41 -3.33
C GLN A 79 2.50 14.23 -3.60
N ARG A 80 2.31 13.37 -2.60
CA ARG A 80 1.44 12.20 -2.72
C ARG A 80 -0.01 12.60 -2.97
N TYR A 81 -0.50 13.63 -2.28
CA TYR A 81 -1.83 14.18 -2.50
C TYR A 81 -2.01 14.67 -3.93
N VAL A 82 -1.08 15.47 -4.46
CA VAL A 82 -1.16 15.96 -5.84
C VAL A 82 -1.15 14.80 -6.85
N LYS A 83 -0.27 13.80 -6.66
CA LYS A 83 -0.22 12.60 -7.53
C LYS A 83 -1.54 11.82 -7.49
N ILE A 84 -2.09 11.55 -6.31
CA ILE A 84 -3.35 10.80 -6.15
C ILE A 84 -4.52 11.59 -6.70
N THR A 85 -4.69 12.86 -6.33
CA THR A 85 -5.79 13.71 -6.82
C THR A 85 -5.77 13.84 -8.35
N LYS A 86 -4.60 13.95 -8.98
CA LYS A 86 -4.48 13.91 -10.44
C LYS A 86 -4.96 12.57 -11.00
N ARG A 87 -4.47 11.45 -10.45
CA ARG A 87 -4.87 10.11 -10.90
C ARG A 87 -6.36 9.83 -10.66
N THR A 88 -6.94 10.36 -9.59
CA THR A 88 -8.38 10.32 -9.31
C THR A 88 -9.14 10.98 -10.45
N ARG A 89 -8.77 12.20 -10.86
CA ARG A 89 -9.44 12.91 -11.97
C ARG A 89 -9.33 12.19 -13.30
N GLU A 90 -8.14 11.70 -13.63
CA GLU A 90 -7.93 10.89 -14.85
C GLU A 90 -8.85 9.67 -14.84
N MET A 91 -8.92 8.96 -13.71
CA MET A 91 -9.78 7.78 -13.56
C MET A 91 -11.27 8.13 -13.57
N GLU A 92 -11.69 9.28 -13.04
CA GLU A 92 -13.07 9.77 -13.16
C GLU A 92 -13.45 9.98 -14.63
N GLN A 93 -12.55 10.59 -15.41
CA GLN A 93 -12.72 10.77 -16.86
C GLN A 93 -12.74 9.42 -17.59
N GLU A 94 -11.86 8.48 -17.25
CA GLU A 94 -11.84 7.14 -17.84
C GLU A 94 -13.15 6.36 -17.56
N VAL A 95 -13.72 6.48 -16.35
CA VAL A 95 -14.99 5.83 -15.98
C VAL A 95 -16.18 6.50 -16.68
N GLU A 96 -16.21 7.83 -16.76
CA GLU A 96 -17.27 8.54 -17.47
C GLU A 96 -17.21 8.27 -18.99
N ALA A 97 -16.02 8.20 -19.58
CA ALA A 97 -15.85 7.82 -20.98
C ALA A 97 -16.38 6.41 -21.25
N LEU A 98 -16.09 5.44 -20.37
CA LEU A 98 -16.64 4.09 -20.49
C LEU A 98 -18.16 4.05 -20.37
N LYS A 99 -18.72 4.83 -19.44
CA LYS A 99 -20.17 4.94 -19.28
C LYS A 99 -20.85 5.39 -20.58
N VAL A 100 -20.27 6.41 -21.22
CA VAL A 100 -20.75 6.94 -22.51
C VAL A 100 -20.57 5.91 -23.63
N GLU A 101 -19.40 5.24 -23.70
CA GLU A 101 -19.10 4.21 -24.72
C GLU A 101 -20.07 3.04 -24.66
N LEU A 102 -20.42 2.59 -23.45
CA LEU A 102 -21.34 1.48 -23.22
C LEU A 102 -22.82 1.90 -23.34
N GLY A 103 -23.11 3.21 -23.41
CA GLY A 103 -24.47 3.73 -23.41
C GLY A 103 -25.26 3.38 -22.15
N LYS A 104 -24.58 3.25 -21.00
CA LYS A 104 -25.18 2.81 -19.74
C LYS A 104 -25.41 3.95 -18.77
N THR A 105 -26.40 3.80 -17.89
CA THR A 105 -26.61 4.73 -16.77
C THR A 105 -25.63 4.45 -15.63
N GLU A 106 -25.52 5.40 -14.69
CA GLU A 106 -24.70 5.19 -13.49
C GLU A 106 -25.24 4.01 -12.66
N GLU A 107 -26.57 3.89 -12.55
CA GLU A 107 -27.23 2.81 -11.82
C GLU A 107 -26.92 1.44 -12.44
N GLU A 108 -26.87 1.33 -13.77
CA GLU A 108 -26.50 0.10 -14.46
C GLU A 108 -25.03 -0.29 -14.19
N LEU A 109 -24.10 0.66 -14.19
CA LEU A 109 -22.70 0.40 -13.82
C LEU A 109 -22.59 -0.07 -12.36
N GLN A 110 -23.37 0.53 -11.45
CA GLN A 110 -23.42 0.10 -10.05
C GLN A 110 -24.06 -1.30 -9.90
N GLN A 111 -25.02 -1.63 -10.76
CA GLN A 111 -25.57 -2.98 -10.81
C GLN A 111 -24.52 -3.98 -11.28
N TRP A 112 -23.75 -3.69 -12.33
CA TRP A 112 -22.66 -4.57 -12.78
C TRP A 112 -21.60 -4.77 -11.70
N VAL A 113 -21.31 -3.73 -10.92
CA VAL A 113 -20.43 -3.86 -9.76
C VAL A 113 -20.98 -4.85 -8.74
N THR A 114 -22.29 -4.84 -8.52
CA THR A 114 -22.97 -5.74 -7.57
C THR A 114 -23.00 -7.16 -8.13
N ASP A 115 -23.35 -7.33 -9.41
CA ASP A 115 -23.35 -8.62 -10.11
C ASP A 115 -21.99 -9.33 -9.98
N VAL A 116 -20.88 -8.60 -10.19
CA VAL A 116 -19.53 -9.18 -10.08
C VAL A 116 -19.21 -9.60 -8.64
N LYS A 117 -19.69 -8.86 -7.63
CA LYS A 117 -19.52 -9.25 -6.22
C LYS A 117 -20.33 -10.47 -5.85
N ASP A 118 -21.58 -10.52 -6.29
CA ASP A 118 -22.49 -11.63 -6.01
C ASP A 118 -22.03 -12.89 -6.74
N TRP A 119 -21.60 -12.76 -7.99
CA TRP A 119 -20.93 -13.84 -8.73
C TRP A 119 -19.71 -14.36 -7.96
N ALA A 120 -18.84 -13.47 -7.47
CA ALA A 120 -17.65 -13.88 -6.72
C ALA A 120 -18.00 -14.57 -5.40
N ALA A 121 -19.06 -14.12 -4.70
CA ALA A 121 -19.56 -14.74 -3.48
C ALA A 121 -20.23 -16.10 -3.74
N ALA A 122 -20.85 -16.27 -4.91
CA ALA A 122 -21.53 -17.49 -5.33
C ALA A 122 -20.62 -18.49 -6.06
N THR A 123 -19.35 -18.15 -6.26
CA THR A 123 -18.36 -19.05 -6.87
C THR A 123 -17.90 -20.07 -5.82
N PRO A 124 -18.07 -21.39 -6.07
CA PRO A 124 -17.60 -22.42 -5.15
C PRO A 124 -16.08 -22.34 -4.91
N ASN A 125 -15.64 -22.59 -3.68
CA ASN A 125 -14.21 -22.68 -3.35
C ASN A 125 -13.57 -23.96 -3.89
N ASP A 126 -14.35 -25.03 -3.96
CA ASP A 126 -13.93 -26.36 -4.40
C ASP A 126 -14.64 -26.75 -5.69
N ILE A 127 -13.96 -27.53 -6.52
CA ILE A 127 -14.51 -28.05 -7.78
C ILE A 127 -15.42 -29.22 -7.42
N SER A 128 -16.73 -29.01 -7.52
CA SER A 128 -17.73 -30.07 -7.39
C SER A 128 -17.97 -30.72 -8.77
N PRO A 129 -17.75 -32.04 -8.92
CA PRO A 129 -17.86 -32.70 -10.22
C PRO A 129 -19.30 -32.85 -10.74
N ASP A 130 -20.31 -32.67 -9.87
CA ASP A 130 -21.72 -32.92 -10.19
C ASP A 130 -22.57 -31.63 -10.29
N ASP A 131 -21.95 -30.46 -10.17
CA ASP A 131 -22.63 -29.15 -10.17
C ASP A 131 -22.26 -28.35 -11.42
N ALA A 132 -23.02 -28.52 -12.50
CA ALA A 132 -22.76 -27.82 -13.75
C ALA A 132 -22.76 -26.28 -13.60
N PRO A 133 -23.76 -25.62 -12.95
CA PRO A 133 -23.70 -24.18 -12.69
C PRO A 133 -22.50 -23.73 -11.85
N GLY A 134 -22.10 -24.53 -10.85
CA GLY A 134 -20.91 -24.25 -10.05
C GLY A 134 -19.62 -24.33 -10.89
N LEU A 135 -19.51 -25.34 -11.75
CA LEU A 135 -18.39 -25.53 -12.67
C LEU A 135 -18.28 -24.38 -13.67
N GLN A 136 -19.40 -23.91 -14.23
CA GLN A 136 -19.44 -22.74 -15.13
C GLN A 136 -18.77 -21.51 -14.49
N ARG A 137 -19.16 -21.16 -13.25
CA ARG A 137 -18.58 -20.02 -12.50
C ARG A 137 -17.09 -20.21 -12.23
N VAL A 138 -16.67 -21.42 -11.82
CA VAL A 138 -15.26 -21.72 -11.57
C VAL A 138 -14.44 -21.56 -12.86
N MET A 139 -14.96 -22.03 -13.99
CA MET A 139 -14.30 -21.95 -15.29
C MET A 139 -14.12 -20.51 -15.76
N GLU A 140 -15.18 -19.70 -15.70
CA GLU A 140 -15.12 -18.26 -15.97
C GLU A 140 -14.08 -17.55 -15.10
N GLY A 141 -14.11 -17.82 -13.79
CA GLY A 141 -13.21 -17.20 -12.83
C GLY A 141 -11.75 -17.57 -13.05
N LEU A 142 -11.46 -18.85 -13.32
CA LEU A 142 -10.11 -19.31 -13.62
C LEU A 142 -9.60 -18.70 -14.93
N ALA A 143 -10.42 -18.64 -15.98
CA ALA A 143 -10.05 -18.03 -17.26
C ALA A 143 -9.69 -16.55 -17.09
N LEU A 144 -10.55 -15.77 -16.41
CA LEU A 144 -10.28 -14.36 -16.10
C LEU A 144 -9.00 -14.19 -15.27
N SER A 145 -8.83 -15.03 -14.25
CA SER A 145 -7.66 -14.96 -13.37
C SER A 145 -6.35 -15.29 -14.10
N ILE A 146 -6.37 -16.24 -15.03
CA ILE A 146 -5.23 -16.57 -15.88
C ILE A 146 -4.90 -15.39 -16.81
N GLN A 147 -5.91 -14.80 -17.47
CA GLN A 147 -5.72 -13.65 -18.35
C GLN A 147 -5.11 -12.46 -17.59
N GLN A 148 -5.64 -12.13 -16.41
CA GLN A 148 -5.12 -11.04 -15.59
C GLN A 148 -3.67 -11.28 -15.16
N LYS A 149 -3.34 -12.50 -14.67
CA LYS A 149 -1.96 -12.85 -14.31
C LYS A 149 -0.99 -12.81 -15.49
N LYS A 150 -1.43 -13.19 -16.70
CA LYS A 150 -0.61 -13.07 -17.92
C LYS A 150 -0.25 -11.61 -18.20
N MET A 151 -1.20 -10.69 -18.05
CA MET A 151 -0.97 -9.25 -18.24
C MET A 151 -0.04 -8.69 -17.16
N ASP A 152 -0.24 -9.06 -15.90
CA ASP A 152 0.54 -8.53 -14.77
C ASP A 152 2.00 -9.02 -14.74
N LYS A 153 2.28 -10.20 -15.34
CA LYS A 153 3.61 -10.84 -15.35
C LYS A 153 4.73 -9.89 -15.77
N TYR A 154 4.47 -9.03 -16.75
CA TYR A 154 5.46 -8.08 -17.26
C TYR A 154 5.16 -6.63 -16.87
N ARG A 155 3.91 -6.29 -16.54
CA ARG A 155 3.51 -4.92 -16.21
C ARG A 155 3.87 -4.49 -14.79
N GLN A 156 3.89 -5.42 -13.83
CA GLN A 156 3.99 -5.09 -12.40
C GLN A 156 5.22 -5.69 -11.71
N THR A 157 6.11 -6.35 -12.45
CA THR A 157 7.18 -7.15 -11.85
C THR A 157 8.50 -7.09 -12.63
N ASP A 158 9.51 -6.48 -12.01
CA ASP A 158 10.87 -6.45 -12.57
C ASP A 158 11.75 -7.61 -12.11
N SER A 159 11.37 -8.28 -11.02
CA SER A 159 12.13 -9.42 -10.48
C SER A 159 11.79 -10.74 -11.19
N ASN A 160 12.82 -11.43 -11.69
CA ASN A 160 12.69 -12.78 -12.23
C ASN A 160 12.04 -13.75 -11.23
N LYS A 161 12.33 -13.63 -9.94
CA LYS A 161 11.73 -14.48 -8.89
C LYS A 161 10.22 -14.28 -8.78
N ALA A 162 9.74 -13.05 -8.92
CA ALA A 162 8.33 -12.75 -8.86
C ALA A 162 7.61 -13.12 -10.16
N ARG A 163 8.24 -12.95 -11.33
CA ARG A 163 7.74 -13.47 -12.62
C ARG A 163 7.54 -14.99 -12.59
N GLN A 164 8.51 -15.73 -12.04
CA GLN A 164 8.41 -17.19 -11.91
C GLN A 164 7.27 -17.63 -10.98
N ARG A 165 7.01 -16.89 -9.89
CA ARG A 165 5.84 -17.16 -9.02
C ARG A 165 4.52 -16.94 -9.74
N ILE A 166 4.40 -15.89 -10.56
CA ILE A 166 3.21 -15.64 -11.37
C ILE A 166 3.01 -16.78 -12.37
N GLN A 167 4.07 -17.19 -13.08
CA GLN A 167 4.02 -18.30 -14.02
C GLN A 167 3.58 -19.60 -13.35
N SER A 168 4.13 -19.92 -12.17
CA SER A 168 3.74 -21.10 -11.40
C SER A 168 2.27 -21.11 -10.99
N LYS A 169 1.69 -19.93 -10.69
CA LYS A 169 0.25 -19.80 -10.40
C LYS A 169 -0.60 -19.99 -11.66
N ILE A 170 -0.18 -19.42 -12.78
CA ILE A 170 -0.86 -19.60 -14.08
C ILE A 170 -0.96 -21.09 -14.42
N GLU A 171 0.13 -21.85 -14.28
CA GLU A 171 0.10 -23.29 -14.60
C GLU A 171 -0.83 -24.08 -13.66
N LYS A 172 -0.87 -23.74 -12.37
CA LYS A 172 -1.84 -24.35 -11.44
C LYS A 172 -3.28 -24.02 -11.81
N ASP A 173 -3.56 -22.79 -12.18
CA ASP A 173 -4.92 -22.37 -12.56
C ASP A 173 -5.34 -23.02 -13.89
N LYS A 174 -4.42 -23.21 -14.86
CA LYS A 174 -4.68 -23.96 -16.09
C LYS A 174 -5.04 -25.41 -15.82
N GLN A 175 -4.32 -26.08 -14.91
CA GLN A 175 -4.62 -27.46 -14.53
C GLN A 175 -6.02 -27.57 -13.90
N LYS A 176 -6.37 -26.65 -13.01
CA LYS A 176 -7.72 -26.58 -12.42
C LYS A 176 -8.79 -26.29 -13.46
N LEU A 177 -8.51 -25.40 -14.41
CA LEU A 177 -9.45 -25.07 -15.48
C LEU A 177 -9.71 -26.30 -16.36
N SER A 178 -8.65 -27.01 -16.76
CA SER A 178 -8.77 -28.25 -17.51
C SER A 178 -9.60 -29.29 -16.75
N GLN A 179 -9.36 -29.46 -15.45
CA GLN A 179 -10.12 -30.39 -14.62
C GLN A 179 -11.62 -30.01 -14.54
N ALA A 180 -11.92 -28.72 -14.34
CA ALA A 180 -13.30 -28.24 -14.29
C ALA A 180 -14.02 -28.44 -15.62
N MET A 181 -13.33 -28.19 -16.75
CA MET A 181 -13.84 -28.44 -18.10
C MET A 181 -14.14 -29.92 -18.33
N ASP A 182 -13.26 -30.82 -17.87
CA ASP A 182 -13.46 -32.27 -17.99
C ASP A 182 -14.68 -32.74 -17.21
N PHE A 183 -14.93 -32.20 -16.01
CA PHE A 183 -16.14 -32.50 -15.26
C PHE A 183 -17.38 -31.92 -15.93
N TYR A 184 -17.34 -30.66 -16.36
CA TYR A 184 -18.45 -30.00 -17.02
C TYR A 184 -18.88 -30.73 -18.30
N ASN A 185 -17.92 -31.05 -19.17
CA ASN A 185 -18.16 -31.74 -20.44
C ASN A 185 -18.74 -33.16 -20.27
N ARG A 186 -18.64 -33.78 -19.08
CA ARG A 186 -19.30 -35.06 -18.77
C ARG A 186 -20.78 -34.90 -18.40
N LEU A 187 -21.18 -33.70 -17.94
CA LEU A 187 -22.54 -33.41 -17.47
C LEU A 187 -23.45 -32.86 -18.58
N VAL A 188 -22.87 -32.34 -19.67
CA VAL A 188 -23.61 -31.62 -20.72
C VAL A 188 -23.63 -32.36 -22.06
N SER A 189 -24.52 -31.91 -22.95
CA SER A 189 -24.61 -32.41 -24.31
C SER A 189 -23.37 -32.01 -25.13
N ALA A 190 -23.13 -32.70 -26.25
CA ALA A 190 -22.00 -32.36 -27.14
C ALA A 190 -22.11 -30.94 -27.76
N GLU A 191 -23.32 -30.37 -27.83
CA GLU A 191 -23.57 -29.03 -28.36
C GLU A 191 -23.16 -27.93 -27.35
N ASP A 192 -23.24 -28.24 -26.06
CA ASP A 192 -22.92 -27.33 -24.96
C ASP A 192 -21.53 -27.56 -24.38
N ALA A 193 -20.80 -28.54 -24.91
CA ALA A 193 -19.45 -28.89 -24.49
C ALA A 193 -18.45 -27.78 -24.82
N VAL A 194 -17.53 -27.54 -23.90
CA VAL A 194 -16.49 -26.53 -24.04
C VAL A 194 -15.27 -27.12 -24.76
N GLY A 195 -14.70 -26.39 -25.72
CA GLY A 195 -13.50 -26.78 -26.45
C GLY A 195 -12.23 -26.83 -25.57
N PRO A 196 -11.07 -27.24 -26.12
CA PRO A 196 -9.84 -27.41 -25.34
C PRO A 196 -9.35 -26.13 -24.65
N VAL A 197 -8.70 -26.30 -23.49
CA VAL A 197 -8.28 -25.17 -22.61
C VAL A 197 -7.42 -24.13 -23.33
N ASP A 198 -6.53 -24.57 -24.24
CA ASP A 198 -5.65 -23.67 -24.97
C ASP A 198 -6.41 -22.79 -25.97
N ILE A 199 -7.50 -23.29 -26.54
CA ILE A 199 -8.36 -22.54 -27.48
C ILE A 199 -9.11 -21.44 -26.72
N ILE A 200 -9.70 -21.78 -25.57
CA ILE A 200 -10.39 -20.82 -24.70
C ILE A 200 -9.42 -19.71 -24.26
N LEU A 201 -8.22 -20.09 -23.79
CA LEU A 201 -7.24 -19.14 -23.29
C LEU A 201 -6.52 -18.34 -24.37
N ALA A 202 -6.63 -18.73 -25.65
CA ALA A 202 -6.13 -17.98 -26.80
C ALA A 202 -7.11 -16.90 -27.25
N ALA A 203 -8.41 -17.08 -27.01
CA ALA A 203 -9.40 -16.05 -27.26
C ALA A 203 -9.18 -14.87 -26.31
N GLU A 204 -9.19 -13.65 -26.85
CA GLU A 204 -9.18 -12.45 -26.01
C GLU A 204 -10.43 -12.42 -25.14
N CYS A 205 -11.61 -12.67 -25.72
CA CYS A 205 -12.88 -12.83 -25.03
C CYS A 205 -13.42 -14.24 -25.30
N PRO A 206 -13.21 -15.22 -24.40
CA PRO A 206 -13.79 -16.54 -24.57
C PRO A 206 -15.31 -16.43 -24.48
N LEU A 207 -16.02 -16.85 -25.52
CA LEU A 207 -17.47 -16.98 -25.50
C LEU A 207 -17.81 -18.34 -24.90
N TRP A 208 -18.47 -18.35 -23.76
CA TRP A 208 -18.92 -19.59 -23.14
C TRP A 208 -20.20 -20.09 -23.79
N PRO A 209 -20.44 -21.41 -23.85
CA PRO A 209 -21.68 -21.95 -24.41
C PRO A 209 -22.95 -21.41 -23.75
N TRP A 210 -22.89 -21.08 -22.46
CA TRP A 210 -23.97 -20.52 -21.65
C TRP A 210 -24.03 -18.97 -21.66
N ASP A 211 -23.09 -18.29 -22.33
CA ASP A 211 -23.19 -16.82 -22.50
C ASP A 211 -24.36 -16.43 -23.40
N LYS A 212 -24.97 -17.38 -24.13
CA LYS A 212 -26.19 -17.15 -24.94
C LYS A 212 -27.36 -16.60 -24.12
N ASP A 213 -27.41 -16.91 -22.84
CA ASP A 213 -28.47 -16.49 -21.92
C ASP A 213 -28.17 -15.13 -21.24
N SER A 214 -26.94 -14.60 -21.41
CA SER A 214 -26.51 -13.34 -20.80
C SER A 214 -26.35 -12.23 -21.84
N ASP A 215 -26.97 -11.08 -21.56
CA ASP A 215 -26.90 -9.91 -22.45
C ASP A 215 -25.49 -9.27 -22.45
N VAL A 216 -24.69 -9.52 -21.41
CA VAL A 216 -23.33 -8.94 -21.24
C VAL A 216 -22.38 -9.95 -20.58
N PRO A 217 -21.26 -10.33 -21.23
CA PRO A 217 -20.29 -11.27 -20.68
C PRO A 217 -19.67 -10.80 -19.36
N LEU A 218 -19.37 -11.74 -18.45
CA LEU A 218 -18.76 -11.45 -17.14
C LEU A 218 -17.47 -10.63 -17.27
N LYS A 219 -16.66 -10.90 -18.30
CA LYS A 219 -15.41 -10.18 -18.55
C LYS A 219 -15.61 -8.67 -18.68
N GLU A 220 -16.67 -8.25 -19.37
CA GLU A 220 -16.99 -6.85 -19.60
C GLU A 220 -17.47 -6.18 -18.31
N LYS A 221 -18.38 -6.84 -17.57
CA LYS A 221 -18.79 -6.41 -16.22
C LYS A 221 -17.59 -6.29 -15.29
N LYS A 222 -16.64 -7.23 -15.37
CA LYS A 222 -15.40 -7.24 -14.57
C LYS A 222 -14.46 -6.09 -14.92
N ALA A 223 -14.34 -5.72 -16.20
CA ALA A 223 -13.52 -4.59 -16.63
C ALA A 223 -14.07 -3.25 -16.07
N VAL A 224 -15.39 -3.08 -16.11
CA VAL A 224 -16.08 -1.95 -15.45
C VAL A 224 -15.84 -1.99 -13.94
N PHE A 225 -16.07 -3.15 -13.31
CA PHE A 225 -15.85 -3.34 -11.88
C PHE A 225 -14.46 -2.91 -11.45
N ASP A 226 -13.40 -3.32 -12.17
CA ASP A 226 -12.02 -3.01 -11.82
C ASP A 226 -11.74 -1.50 -11.85
N LYS A 227 -12.22 -0.79 -12.87
CA LYS A 227 -12.05 0.66 -12.95
C LYS A 227 -12.86 1.41 -11.90
N VAL A 228 -14.11 1.01 -11.66
CA VAL A 228 -14.94 1.62 -10.60
C VAL A 228 -14.35 1.36 -9.22
N MET A 229 -13.82 0.16 -8.94
CA MET A 229 -13.14 -0.13 -7.67
C MET A 229 -11.85 0.65 -7.52
N LEU A 230 -11.04 0.77 -8.58
CA LEU A 230 -9.84 1.59 -8.57
C LEU A 230 -10.18 3.06 -8.28
N LEU A 231 -11.21 3.61 -8.93
CA LEU A 231 -11.68 4.96 -8.67
C LEU A 231 -12.09 5.16 -7.21
N ARG A 232 -12.86 4.22 -6.65
CA ARG A 232 -13.25 4.24 -5.22
C ARG A 232 -12.03 4.23 -4.31
N ARG A 233 -11.04 3.39 -4.61
CA ARG A 233 -9.81 3.30 -3.82
C ARG A 233 -9.00 4.60 -3.88
N LEU A 234 -8.91 5.23 -5.04
CA LEU A 234 -8.24 6.52 -5.20
C LEU A 234 -8.95 7.64 -4.42
N LYS A 235 -10.29 7.70 -4.46
CA LYS A 235 -11.09 8.63 -3.66
C LYS A 235 -10.92 8.41 -2.15
N GLU A 236 -10.85 7.16 -1.72
CA GLU A 236 -10.56 6.82 -0.32
C GLU A 236 -9.16 7.32 0.09
N GLU A 237 -8.16 7.10 -0.76
CA GLU A 237 -6.78 7.54 -0.53
C GLU A 237 -6.66 9.07 -0.44
N ASP A 238 -7.35 9.82 -1.30
CA ASP A 238 -7.46 11.30 -1.20
C ASP A 238 -7.97 11.71 0.19
N GLY A 239 -9.03 11.05 0.67
CA GLY A 239 -9.60 11.32 2.00
C GLY A 239 -8.66 10.93 3.15
N ILE A 240 -7.88 9.85 3.00
CA ILE A 240 -6.86 9.45 3.98
C ILE A 240 -5.75 10.50 4.05
N LEU A 241 -5.24 10.96 2.92
CA LEU A 241 -4.15 11.94 2.86
C LEU A 241 -4.56 13.28 3.51
N LEU A 242 -5.79 13.74 3.29
CA LEU A 242 -6.31 14.93 3.98
C LEU A 242 -6.36 14.75 5.49
N LYS A 243 -6.76 13.57 5.98
CA LYS A 243 -6.74 13.24 7.41
C LYS A 243 -5.31 13.20 7.96
N GLU A 244 -4.37 12.62 7.23
CA GLU A 244 -2.95 12.58 7.63
C GLU A 244 -2.34 13.99 7.68
N MET A 245 -2.65 14.86 6.71
CA MET A 245 -2.26 16.27 6.74
C MET A 245 -2.83 17.00 7.95
N GLN A 246 -4.13 16.81 8.23
CA GLN A 246 -4.79 17.40 9.39
C GLN A 246 -4.15 16.93 10.71
N GLN A 247 -3.89 15.63 10.85
CA GLN A 247 -3.25 15.05 12.02
C GLN A 247 -1.83 15.58 12.21
N HIS A 248 -1.05 15.71 11.12
CA HIS A 248 0.27 16.32 11.17
C HIS A 248 0.19 17.77 11.66
N TRP A 249 -0.75 18.57 11.14
CA TRP A 249 -0.96 19.94 11.60
C TRP A 249 -1.33 20.01 13.09
N GLN A 250 -2.28 19.17 13.52
CA GLN A 250 -2.68 19.09 14.94
C GLN A 250 -1.52 18.68 15.85
N PHE A 251 -0.64 17.78 15.40
CA PHE A 251 0.58 17.43 16.13
C PHE A 251 1.49 18.64 16.31
N LEU A 252 1.75 19.42 15.26
CA LEU A 252 2.57 20.64 15.36
C LEU A 252 1.95 21.67 16.31
N CYS A 253 0.63 21.87 16.25
CA CYS A 253 -0.10 22.74 17.16
C CYS A 253 0.05 22.31 18.63
N ARG A 254 -0.03 21.00 18.91
CA ARG A 254 0.20 20.46 20.27
C ARG A 254 1.63 20.68 20.73
N CYS A 255 2.63 20.45 19.88
CA CYS A 255 4.03 20.73 20.20
C CYS A 255 4.25 22.22 20.51
N SER A 256 3.65 23.11 19.73
CA SER A 256 3.76 24.57 19.92
C SER A 256 3.15 25.02 21.24
N ARG A 257 1.95 24.53 21.56
CA ARG A 257 1.29 24.80 22.85
C ARG A 257 2.12 24.30 24.02
N ARG A 258 2.65 23.08 23.93
CA ARG A 258 3.47 22.49 25.00
C ARG A 258 4.74 23.30 25.26
N LEU A 259 5.41 23.76 24.20
CA LEU A 259 6.59 24.62 24.34
C LEU A 259 6.25 25.98 24.95
N GLN A 260 5.09 26.56 24.60
CA GLN A 260 4.60 27.80 25.21
C GLN A 260 4.30 27.64 26.70
N GLU A 261 3.64 26.54 27.09
CA GLU A 261 3.38 26.20 28.49
C GLU A 261 4.70 26.07 29.28
N LEU A 262 5.66 25.29 28.76
CA LEU A 262 6.96 25.10 29.40
C LEU A 262 7.73 26.41 29.56
N LYS A 263 7.69 27.28 28.54
CA LYS A 263 8.31 28.61 28.61
C LYS A 263 7.60 29.53 29.62
N GLY A 264 6.29 29.37 29.78
CA GLY A 264 5.47 30.14 30.71
C GLY A 264 5.59 29.70 32.17
N MET A 265 6.23 28.55 32.44
CA MET A 265 6.51 28.12 33.81
C MET A 265 7.47 29.13 34.47
N GLY A 266 7.11 29.55 35.68
CA GLY A 266 7.94 30.45 36.49
C GLY A 266 9.26 29.80 36.91
N TYR A 267 10.05 30.56 37.67
CA TYR A 267 11.32 30.07 38.20
C TYR A 267 11.12 28.79 39.03
N GLN A 268 11.88 27.74 38.70
CA GLN A 268 11.81 26.46 39.38
C GLN A 268 12.83 26.42 40.52
N SER A 269 12.34 26.17 41.74
CA SER A 269 13.18 25.93 42.92
C SER A 269 14.16 24.79 42.64
N GLY A 270 15.46 25.09 42.65
CA GLY A 270 16.54 24.13 42.38
C GLY A 270 17.46 24.45 41.20
N LEU A 271 17.13 25.44 40.35
CA LEU A 271 18.01 25.92 39.28
C LEU A 271 18.72 27.22 39.69
N SER A 272 19.97 27.45 39.29
CA SER A 272 20.56 28.80 39.39
C SER A 272 19.82 29.76 38.45
N MET A 273 19.85 31.07 38.75
CA MET A 273 19.21 32.08 37.88
C MET A 273 19.72 31.99 36.43
N GLY A 274 21.03 31.86 36.24
CA GLY A 274 21.63 31.71 34.92
C GLY A 274 21.21 30.43 34.20
N ALA A 275 21.03 29.31 34.92
CA ALA A 275 20.52 28.07 34.34
C ALA A 275 19.05 28.20 33.89
N TYR A 276 18.23 28.90 34.69
CA TYR A 276 16.84 29.20 34.34
C TYR A 276 16.73 30.12 33.12
N GLU A 277 17.55 31.18 33.05
CA GLU A 277 17.62 32.08 31.89
C GLU A 277 18.09 31.34 30.62
N GLY A 278 19.10 30.47 30.75
CA GLY A 278 19.57 29.62 29.66
C GLY A 278 18.50 28.66 29.13
N LEU A 279 17.74 28.01 30.03
CA LEU A 279 16.61 27.16 29.67
C LEU A 279 15.53 27.96 28.92
N ARG A 280 15.18 29.15 29.41
CA ARG A 280 14.22 30.02 28.74
C ARG A 280 14.66 30.45 27.34
N CYS A 281 15.95 30.77 27.16
CA CYS A 281 16.53 31.08 25.87
C CYS A 281 16.43 29.88 24.90
N ASN A 282 16.75 28.66 25.39
CA ASN A 282 16.64 27.44 24.60
C ASN A 282 15.19 27.15 24.17
N LEU A 283 14.23 27.22 25.10
CA LEU A 283 12.82 27.03 24.82
C LEU A 283 12.29 28.06 23.81
N GLN A 284 12.77 29.31 23.89
CA GLN A 284 12.45 30.35 22.91
C GLN A 284 12.97 29.98 21.51
N GLY A 285 14.23 29.57 21.39
CA GLY A 285 14.80 29.15 20.11
C GLY A 285 14.07 27.95 19.49
N GLN A 286 13.70 26.95 20.31
CA GLN A 286 12.90 25.81 19.86
C GLN A 286 11.51 26.23 19.37
N LEU A 287 10.86 27.15 20.07
CA LEU A 287 9.55 27.68 19.69
C LEU A 287 9.61 28.43 18.35
N ASP A 288 10.65 29.24 18.13
CA ASP A 288 10.82 29.98 16.88
C ASP A 288 11.11 29.06 15.70
N MET A 289 11.94 28.04 15.91
CA MET A 289 12.18 27.00 14.89
C MET A 289 10.89 26.26 14.52
N LEU A 290 10.08 25.87 15.53
CA LEU A 290 8.80 25.21 15.30
C LEU A 290 7.82 26.12 14.57
N LYS A 291 7.73 27.41 14.92
CA LYS A 291 6.86 28.38 14.23
C LYS A 291 7.26 28.56 12.76
N ARG A 292 8.56 28.56 12.44
CA ARG A 292 9.04 28.55 11.06
C ARG A 292 8.57 27.30 10.31
N GLN A 293 8.77 26.12 10.90
CA GLN A 293 8.29 24.87 10.32
C GLN A 293 6.76 24.88 10.12
N MET A 294 5.99 25.38 11.08
CA MET A 294 4.54 25.50 10.94
C MET A 294 4.13 26.39 9.77
N ARG A 295 4.83 27.52 9.53
CA ARG A 295 4.57 28.38 8.36
C ARG A 295 4.84 27.66 7.04
N GLU A 296 5.94 26.91 6.96
CA GLU A 296 6.27 26.09 5.78
C GLU A 296 5.21 25.02 5.51
N VAL A 297 4.82 24.27 6.55
CA VAL A 297 3.79 23.22 6.45
C VAL A 297 2.44 23.82 6.05
N GLN A 298 2.06 24.93 6.68
CA GLN A 298 0.82 25.64 6.35
C GLN A 298 0.80 26.09 4.89
N SER A 299 1.90 26.69 4.41
CA SER A 299 2.04 27.11 3.02
C SER A 299 1.94 25.93 2.06
N ALA A 300 2.65 24.83 2.32
CA ALA A 300 2.64 23.63 1.47
C ALA A 300 1.25 22.98 1.40
N TYR A 301 0.55 22.86 2.54
CA TYR A 301 -0.79 22.27 2.59
C TYR A 301 -1.84 23.18 1.97
N MET A 302 -1.82 24.49 2.26
CA MET A 302 -2.72 25.44 1.62
C MET A 302 -2.54 25.44 0.11
N HIS A 303 -1.29 25.39 -0.36
CA HIS A 303 -1.01 25.35 -1.80
C HIS A 303 -1.66 24.14 -2.48
N VAL A 304 -1.53 22.93 -1.94
CA VAL A 304 -2.07 21.73 -2.60
C VAL A 304 -3.58 21.54 -2.39
N VAL A 305 -4.13 21.98 -1.26
CA VAL A 305 -5.56 21.80 -0.95
C VAL A 305 -6.43 22.91 -1.57
N VAL A 306 -5.97 24.16 -1.53
CA VAL A 306 -6.77 25.33 -1.99
C VAL A 306 -6.55 25.62 -3.46
N ASN A 307 -5.31 25.60 -3.94
CA ASN A 307 -5.02 26.08 -5.30
C ASN A 307 -5.20 25.01 -6.37
N VAL A 308 -5.53 23.77 -6.01
CA VAL A 308 -5.86 22.69 -6.97
C VAL A 308 -4.83 22.62 -8.12
N VAL A 309 -3.53 22.73 -7.80
CA VAL A 309 -2.50 22.89 -8.84
C VAL A 309 -2.02 21.55 -9.37
N ASP A 310 -1.81 21.51 -10.68
CA ASP A 310 -1.19 20.43 -11.45
C ASP A 310 0.24 20.11 -10.94
N SER A 311 0.66 18.86 -11.12
CA SER A 311 1.88 18.28 -10.54
C SER A 311 3.19 18.96 -10.94
N SER A 312 3.15 19.88 -11.90
CA SER A 312 4.31 20.58 -12.46
C SER A 312 4.97 21.58 -11.50
N VAL A 313 4.29 22.05 -10.45
CA VAL A 313 4.83 23.07 -9.51
C VAL A 313 5.63 22.44 -8.35
N LEU A 314 5.54 21.12 -8.14
CA LEU A 314 6.25 20.42 -7.05
C LEU A 314 7.30 19.43 -7.58
N GLN A 315 8.06 19.83 -8.60
CA GLN A 315 9.34 19.18 -8.92
C GLN A 315 10.36 19.53 -7.84
N LEU A 316 10.15 19.01 -6.63
CA LEU A 316 11.26 18.65 -5.79
C LEU A 316 11.68 17.28 -6.29
N GLU A 317 12.94 17.17 -6.72
CA GLU A 317 13.58 15.89 -7.03
C GLU A 317 13.14 14.89 -5.96
N GLU A 318 12.73 13.70 -6.39
CA GLU A 318 12.76 12.56 -5.50
C GLU A 318 14.23 12.42 -5.10
N GLU A 319 14.64 13.15 -4.06
CA GLU A 319 15.54 12.56 -3.08
C GLU A 319 14.77 11.33 -2.61
N GLU A 320 14.89 10.23 -3.36
CA GLU A 320 14.93 8.93 -2.76
C GLU A 320 15.73 9.16 -1.49
N MET A 321 15.06 8.98 -0.36
CA MET A 321 15.75 8.97 0.91
C MET A 321 16.68 7.78 0.79
N GLU A 322 17.88 8.01 0.22
CA GLU A 322 18.89 7.01 -0.03
C GLU A 322 19.01 6.29 1.30
N SER A 323 18.58 5.03 1.31
CA SER A 323 19.11 4.12 2.29
C SER A 323 20.61 4.16 2.06
N GLU A 324 21.38 4.56 3.08
CA GLU A 324 22.84 4.38 3.15
C GLU A 324 23.19 2.88 3.09
N GLU A 325 22.78 2.18 2.04
CA GLU A 325 23.23 0.83 1.66
C GLU A 325 24.38 0.92 0.64
N ASP A 326 24.57 2.04 -0.06
CA ASP A 326 25.60 2.19 -1.10
C ASP A 326 26.98 2.65 -0.62
N LEU A 327 27.24 2.68 0.70
CA LEU A 327 28.56 3.09 1.23
C LEU A 327 29.38 1.96 1.87
N GLN A 328 29.00 0.69 1.72
CA GLN A 328 29.84 -0.44 2.20
C GLN A 328 29.79 -1.64 1.25
N GLU A 329 30.23 -1.45 0.01
CA GLU A 329 30.73 -2.54 -0.82
C GLU A 329 32.10 -2.16 -1.39
N SER A 330 33.05 -1.91 -0.49
CA SER A 330 34.47 -1.97 -0.81
C SER A 330 35.17 -2.78 0.28
N ASP A 331 35.98 -3.73 -0.17
CA ASP A 331 36.88 -4.61 0.59
C ASP A 331 36.29 -5.94 1.07
N ALA A 332 36.02 -6.81 0.11
CA ALA A 332 36.33 -8.24 0.25
C ALA A 332 36.57 -8.88 -1.14
N GLU A 333 37.58 -8.40 -1.86
CA GLU A 333 38.18 -9.20 -2.92
C GLU A 333 39.07 -10.29 -2.29
N ASN A 334 38.62 -11.53 -2.48
CA ASN A 334 39.39 -12.75 -2.71
C ASN A 334 40.89 -12.75 -2.32
N SER A 335 41.22 -13.62 -1.36
CA SER A 335 42.27 -14.62 -1.59
C SER A 335 41.92 -15.87 -0.79
N ASP A 336 41.57 -16.94 -1.48
CA ASP A 336 42.10 -18.26 -1.20
C ASP A 336 41.94 -19.08 -2.48
N GLU A 337 43.05 -19.11 -3.22
CA GLU A 337 43.32 -20.09 -4.27
C GLU A 337 43.54 -21.46 -3.63
N ASP A 338 43.25 -22.49 -4.43
CA ASP A 338 43.37 -23.93 -4.19
C ASP A 338 44.60 -24.39 -3.38
N ILE A 339 44.38 -25.40 -2.52
CA ILE A 339 45.06 -26.72 -2.47
C ILE A 339 44.18 -27.72 -1.69
#